data_AF-A0A924Z4G6-F1
#
_entry.id   AF-A0A924Z4G6-F1
#
_cell.length_a   1.000
_cell.length_b   1.000
_cell.length_c   1.000
_cell.angle_alpha   90.00
_cell.angle_beta   90.00
_cell.angle_gamma   90.00
#
_symmetry.space_group_name_H-M   'P 1'
#
loop_
_entity.id
_entity.type
_entity.pdbx_description
1 polymer ?
#
loop_
_entity_poly.entity_id
_entity_poly.type
_entity_poly.pdbx_seq_one_letter_code
_entity_poly.pdbx_strand_id
1 'polypeptide(L)' 'MSNAIAAHKHRTKLHVLRDRVKRALRDEKHGVAGAAERLAAHQAKRAEYRAANP' A
#
# COMPACT_ATOMS: atom_id res chain seq x y z
N MET A 1 15.36 -10.72 21.50
CA MET A 1 14.76 -11.56 20.42
C MET A 1 13.42 -11.02 19.89
N SER A 2 12.78 -9.99 20.47
CA SER A 2 11.38 -9.62 20.14
C SER A 2 11.17 -8.75 18.88
N ASN A 3 12.19 -8.02 18.38
CA ASN A 3 11.99 -7.04 17.30
C ASN A 3 11.99 -7.61 15.87
N ALA A 4 12.52 -8.82 15.66
CA ALA A 4 12.60 -9.40 14.32
C ALA A 4 11.21 -9.67 13.73
N ILE A 5 10.28 -10.16 14.56
CA ILE A 5 8.89 -10.47 14.16
C ILE A 5 8.14 -9.18 13.84
N ALA A 6 8.28 -8.14 14.68
CA ALA A 6 7.64 -6.84 14.46
C ALA A 6 8.15 -6.16 13.17
N ALA A 7 9.46 -6.14 12.97
CA ALA A 7 10.08 -5.59 11.76
C ALA A 7 9.70 -6.38 10.49
N HIS A 8 9.54 -7.70 10.59
CA HIS A 8 9.05 -8.51 9.47
C HIS A 8 7.59 -8.18 9.15
N LYS A 9 6.69 -8.14 10.15
CA LYS A 9 5.28 -7.76 9.97
C LYS A 9 5.15 -6.37 9.34
N HIS A 10 5.95 -5.41 9.79
CA HIS A 10 5.95 -4.05 9.24
C HIS A 10 6.36 -4.03 7.75
N ARG A 11 7.45 -4.71 7.39
CA ARG A 11 7.90 -4.83 5.99
C ARG A 11 6.86 -5.51 5.10
N THR A 12 6.29 -6.61 5.57
CA THR A 12 5.23 -7.35 4.86
C THR A 12 4.02 -6.46 4.61
N LYS A 13 3.59 -5.69 5.62
CA LYS A 13 2.47 -4.75 5.48
C LYS A 13 2.77 -3.66 4.43
N LEU A 14 3.96 -3.06 4.46
CA LEU A 14 4.37 -2.08 3.47
C LEU A 14 4.42 -2.66 2.04
N HIS A 15 4.85 -3.91 1.87
CA HIS A 15 4.82 -4.60 0.57
C HIS A 15 3.40 -4.78 0.05
N VAL A 16 2.47 -5.26 0.89
CA VAL A 16 1.06 -5.39 0.50
C VAL A 16 0.47 -4.04 0.08
N LEU A 17 0.73 -2.97 0.83
CA LEU A 17 0.22 -1.63 0.51
C LEU A 17 0.82 -1.11 -0.80
N ARG A 18 2.13 -1.30 -1.03
CA ARG A 18 2.79 -0.95 -2.29
C ARG A 18 2.19 -1.71 -3.47
N ASP A 19 1.95 -3.01 -3.32
CA ASP A 19 1.46 -3.84 -4.41
C ASP A 19 0.01 -3.50 -4.79
N ARG A 20 -0.81 -3.07 -3.82
CA ARG A 20 -2.15 -2.51 -4.08
C ARG A 20 -2.10 -1.23 -4.91
N VAL A 21 -1.19 -0.30 -4.59
CA VAL A 21 -0.95 0.91 -5.40
C VAL A 21 -0.53 0.53 -6.82
N LYS A 22 0.40 -0.42 -6.98
CA LYS A 22 0.85 -0.88 -8.31
C LYS A 22 -0.24 -1.56 -9.12
N ARG A 23 -1.14 -2.31 -8.47
CA ARG A 23 -2.31 -2.90 -9.14
C ARG A 23 -3.27 -1.82 -9.60
N ALA A 24 -3.64 -0.88 -8.73
CA ALA A 24 -4.53 0.23 -9.11
C ALA A 24 -3.95 1.11 -10.23
N LEU A 25 -2.64 1.37 -10.24
CA LEU A 25 -1.98 2.07 -11.37
C LEU A 25 -2.13 1.31 -12.70
N ARG A 26 -2.04 -0.02 -12.66
CA ARG A 26 -2.27 -0.84 -13.85
C ARG A 26 -3.74 -0.80 -14.26
N ASP A 27 -4.65 -0.95 -13.31
CA ASP A 27 -6.09 -0.87 -13.56
C ASP A 27 -6.49 0.48 -14.19
N GLU A 28 -5.91 1.58 -13.69
CA GLU A 28 -6.12 2.93 -14.24
C GLU A 28 -5.61 3.02 -15.67
N LYS A 29 -4.40 2.51 -15.94
CA LYS A 29 -3.85 2.43 -17.31
C LYS A 29 -4.73 1.58 -18.23
N HIS A 30 -5.38 0.54 -17.70
CA HIS A 30 -6.29 -0.32 -18.45
C HIS A 30 -7.73 0.25 -18.56
N GLY A 31 -7.99 1.46 -18.02
CA GLY A 31 -9.29 2.10 -18.12
C GLY A 31 -10.37 1.44 -17.26
N VAL A 32 -9.99 0.70 -16.22
CA VAL A 32 -10.97 0.05 -15.32
C VAL A 32 -11.72 1.14 -14.55
N ALA A 33 -13.05 1.08 -14.59
CA ALA A 33 -13.90 2.02 -13.87
C ALA A 33 -13.54 2.06 -12.36
N GLY A 34 -13.48 3.28 -11.81
CA GLY A 34 -13.16 3.49 -10.40
C GLY A 34 -11.69 3.29 -10.03
N ALA A 35 -10.79 3.08 -10.99
CA ALA A 35 -9.38 2.77 -10.69
C ALA A 35 -8.59 3.97 -10.15
N ALA A 36 -8.88 5.17 -10.63
CA ALA A 36 -8.25 6.40 -10.14
C ALA A 36 -8.58 6.66 -8.66
N GLU A 37 -9.83 6.43 -8.27
CA GLU A 37 -10.32 6.54 -6.90
C GLU A 37 -9.67 5.47 -6.00
N ARG A 38 -9.56 4.23 -6.50
CA ARG A 38 -8.83 3.16 -5.79
C ARG A 38 -7.35 3.49 -5.63
N LEU A 39 -6.73 4.08 -6.65
CA LEU A 39 -5.33 4.50 -6.60
C LEU A 39 -5.11 5.55 -5.51
N ALA A 40 -5.90 6.62 -5.52
CA ALA A 40 -5.84 7.68 -4.51
C ALA A 40 -6.04 7.11 -3.09
N ALA A 41 -7.04 6.24 -2.90
CA ALA A 41 -7.30 5.59 -1.61
C ALA A 41 -6.13 4.70 -1.15
N HIS A 42 -5.48 3.97 -2.06
CA HIS A 42 -4.32 3.13 -1.73
C HIS A 42 -3.06 3.96 -1.42
N GLN A 43 -2.86 5.07 -2.13
CA GLN A 43 -1.77 6.00 -1.83
C GLN A 43 -1.94 6.61 -0.43
N ALA A 44 -3.14 7.09 -0.11
CA ALA A 44 -3.47 7.64 1.20
C ALA A 44 -3.22 6.63 2.33
N LYS A 45 -3.75 5.40 2.22
CA LYS A 45 -3.52 4.34 3.23
C LYS A 45 -2.05 3.99 3.44
N ARG A 46 -1.24 4.05 2.37
CA ARG A 46 0.20 3.79 2.48
C ARG A 46 0.93 4.94 3.15
N ALA A 47 0.56 6.19 2.87
CA ALA A 47 1.11 7.36 3.54
C ALA A 47 0.74 7.37 5.03
N GLU A 48 -0.53 7.14 5.36
CA GLU A 48 -1.04 7.02 6.73
C GLU A 48 -0.29 5.95 7.52
N TYR A 49 -0.14 4.74 6.95
CA TYR A 49 0.56 3.66 7.63
C TYR A 49 2.04 3.99 7.90
N ARG A 50 2.70 4.70 6.97
CA ARG A 50 4.09 5.18 7.19
C ARG A 50 4.17 6.27 8.25
N ALA A 51 3.23 7.21 8.25
CA ALA A 51 3.19 8.25 9.28
C ALA A 51 2.98 7.66 10.68
N ALA A 52 2.15 6.63 10.79
CA ALA A 52 1.91 5.91 12.04
C ALA A 52 3.05 4.95 12.46
N ASN A 53 3.99 4.63 11.57
CA ASN A 53 5.07 3.67 11.80
C ASN A 53 6.38 4.18 11.17
N PRO A 54 7.05 5.16 11.80
CA PRO A 54 8.29 5.75 11.31
C PRO A 54 9.47 4.76 11.29
#